data_AF-A0A3S3SFA2-F1
#
_entry.id   AF-A0A3S3SFA2-F1
#
_cell.length_a   1.000
_cell.length_b   1.000
_cell.length_c   1.000
_cell.angle_alpha   90.00
_cell.angle_beta   90.00
_cell.angle_gamma   90.00
#
_symmetry.space_group_name_H-M   'P 1'
#
loop_
_entity.id
_entity.type
_entity.pdbx_description
1 polymer ?
#
loop_
_entity_poly.entity_id
_entity_poly.type
_entity_poly.pdbx_seq_one_letter_code
_entity_poly.pdbx_strand_id
1 'polypeptide(L)'
;MARGWAITKFEFFPQVSKSHGWIYCSTLDNKLILINLRYAKSIELIGDDVEPMPAYYPAEVYRALYDLEIGEAPENLREDCEAIIADIGEDKAMRMVSFVRVTYDQGEDEWNFFDEVAASIFFGMKAAAIFQVPPHTFTEIESEGYYRARYANLDHVAVMEIPSDRYHRLTRTRGTPTHFKPALGSRHSRNQ
;
A
#
# COMPACT_ATOMS: atom_id res chain seq x y z
N MET A 1 -3.63 -29.45 -1.90
CA MET A 1 -4.15 -28.54 -2.95
C MET A 1 -4.42 -27.20 -2.30
N ALA A 2 -3.53 -26.23 -2.47
CA ALA A 2 -3.76 -24.87 -2.01
C ALA A 2 -4.53 -24.13 -3.12
N ARG A 3 -5.64 -23.49 -2.77
CA ARG A 3 -6.39 -22.64 -3.72
C ARG A 3 -5.79 -21.24 -3.62
N GLY A 4 -5.11 -20.82 -4.67
CA GLY A 4 -4.61 -19.46 -4.83
C GLY A 4 -5.72 -18.51 -5.28
N TRP A 5 -5.58 -17.22 -4.97
CA TRP A 5 -6.53 -16.19 -5.36
C TRP A 5 -5.82 -15.22 -6.32
N ALA A 6 -6.40 -15.02 -7.49
CA ALA A 6 -6.04 -13.96 -8.43
C ALA A 6 -7.32 -13.23 -8.85
N ILE A 7 -7.29 -11.89 -8.84
CA ILE A 7 -8.40 -11.03 -9.27
C ILE A 7 -7.92 -10.29 -10.53
N THR A 8 -8.45 -10.63 -11.71
CA THR A 8 -7.83 -10.21 -12.99
C THR A 8 -8.74 -9.46 -13.98
N LYS A 9 -9.88 -8.87 -13.58
CA LYS A 9 -10.59 -7.90 -14.45
C LYS A 9 -11.71 -7.11 -13.79
N PHE A 10 -11.85 -5.83 -14.17
CA PHE A 10 -12.94 -4.94 -13.76
C PHE A 10 -13.65 -4.36 -15.00
N GLU A 11 -14.98 -4.37 -15.03
CA GLU A 11 -15.81 -3.71 -16.04
C GLU A 11 -16.88 -2.83 -15.35
N PHE A 12 -17.14 -1.62 -15.86
CA PHE A 12 -17.83 -0.54 -15.13
C PHE A 12 -19.28 -0.28 -15.57
N PHE A 13 -20.19 -0.02 -14.61
CA PHE A 13 -21.50 0.64 -14.82
C PHE A 13 -21.93 1.45 -13.58
N PRO A 14 -22.58 2.62 -13.71
CA PRO A 14 -22.88 3.47 -12.55
C PRO A 14 -24.20 3.09 -11.86
N GLN A 15 -24.16 2.91 -10.54
CA GLN A 15 -25.37 2.80 -9.68
C GLN A 15 -25.27 3.73 -8.47
N VAL A 16 -26.38 4.39 -8.12
CA VAL A 16 -26.47 5.43 -7.09
C VAL A 16 -27.14 4.88 -5.83
N SER A 17 -26.41 4.73 -4.70
CA SER A 17 -26.80 5.23 -3.36
C SER A 17 -25.79 4.92 -2.23
N LYS A 18 -25.67 5.90 -1.31
CA LYS A 18 -25.38 5.87 0.15
C LYS A 18 -24.31 4.90 0.68
N SER A 19 -23.17 5.51 1.05
CA SER A 19 -21.93 4.89 1.58
C SER A 19 -21.16 4.07 0.55
N HIS A 20 -19.87 4.36 0.39
CA HIS A 20 -19.01 3.55 -0.44
C HIS A 20 -18.63 2.31 0.38
N GLY A 21 -19.15 1.15 -0.01
CA GLY A 21 -18.69 -0.11 0.51
C GLY A 21 -17.28 -0.36 -0.02
N TRP A 22 -16.31 -0.50 0.87
CA TRP A 22 -14.95 -0.91 0.52
C TRP A 22 -14.71 -2.32 1.04
N ILE A 23 -14.08 -3.16 0.25
CA ILE A 23 -13.58 -4.46 0.71
C ILE A 23 -12.06 -4.43 0.72
N TYR A 24 -11.46 -5.24 1.58
CA TYR A 24 -10.02 -5.45 1.59
C TYR A 24 -9.70 -6.93 1.45
N CYS A 25 -8.63 -7.24 0.72
CA CYS A 25 -8.09 -8.58 0.62
C CYS A 25 -6.57 -8.53 0.45
N SER A 26 -5.92 -9.67 0.65
CA SER A 26 -4.49 -9.86 0.37
C SER A 26 -4.34 -10.72 -0.90
N THR A 27 -3.37 -10.39 -1.74
CA THR A 27 -3.01 -11.20 -2.91
C THR A 27 -1.84 -12.14 -2.62
N LEU A 28 -1.61 -13.04 -3.58
CA LEU A 28 -0.42 -13.89 -3.56
C LEU A 28 0.86 -13.14 -3.90
N ASP A 29 0.84 -12.04 -4.64
CA ASP A 29 2.03 -11.27 -5.03
C ASP A 29 2.39 -10.14 -4.04
N ASN A 30 2.15 -10.38 -2.74
CA ASN A 30 2.48 -9.46 -1.65
C ASN A 30 1.79 -8.09 -1.71
N LYS A 31 0.51 -8.05 -2.11
CA LYS A 31 -0.31 -6.83 -2.06
C LYS A 31 -1.45 -6.94 -1.05
N LEU A 32 -1.76 -5.80 -0.43
CA LEU A 32 -3.07 -5.54 0.16
C LEU A 32 -3.87 -4.74 -0.85
N ILE A 33 -5.07 -5.19 -1.18
CA ILE A 33 -5.96 -4.51 -2.12
C ILE A 33 -7.16 -3.97 -1.35
N LEU A 34 -7.46 -2.68 -1.57
CA LEU A 34 -8.70 -2.03 -1.19
C LEU A 34 -9.54 -1.81 -2.45
N ILE A 35 -10.75 -2.33 -2.48
CA ILE A 35 -11.64 -2.26 -3.65
C ILE A 35 -12.89 -1.49 -3.26
N ASN A 36 -13.21 -0.46 -4.04
CA ASN A 36 -14.45 0.28 -3.91
C ASN A 36 -15.56 -0.48 -4.65
N LEU A 37 -16.53 -1.01 -3.91
CA LEU A 37 -17.61 -1.83 -4.46
C LEU A 37 -18.53 -1.08 -5.42
N ARG A 38 -18.53 0.27 -5.39
CA ARG A 38 -19.23 1.07 -6.40
C ARG A 38 -18.76 0.75 -7.83
N TYR A 39 -17.51 0.33 -7.95
CA TYR A 39 -16.84 0.04 -9.22
C TYR A 39 -16.70 -1.47 -9.49
N ALA A 40 -17.12 -2.32 -8.56
CA ALA A 40 -17.06 -3.77 -8.72
C ALA A 40 -18.34 -4.31 -9.38
N LYS A 41 -18.20 -4.92 -10.56
CA LYS A 41 -19.31 -5.57 -11.29
C LYS A 41 -19.41 -7.06 -11.00
N SER A 42 -18.29 -7.76 -11.03
CA SER A 42 -18.19 -9.20 -10.79
C SER A 42 -16.85 -9.53 -10.14
N ILE A 43 -16.79 -10.69 -9.49
CA ILE A 43 -15.57 -11.30 -8.97
C ILE A 43 -15.51 -12.69 -9.59
N GLU A 44 -14.40 -12.98 -10.27
CA GLU A 44 -14.15 -14.27 -10.92
C GLU A 44 -13.04 -15.01 -10.19
N LEU A 45 -13.18 -16.33 -10.09
CA LEU A 45 -12.13 -17.20 -9.59
C LEU A 45 -11.51 -17.92 -10.79
N ILE A 46 -10.28 -17.55 -11.12
CA ILE A 46 -9.54 -18.10 -12.25
C ILE A 46 -8.56 -19.15 -11.72
N GLY A 47 -8.57 -20.34 -12.34
CA GLY A 47 -7.66 -21.43 -11.99
C GLY A 47 -6.30 -21.29 -12.69
N ASP A 48 -5.28 -21.89 -12.08
CA ASP A 48 -3.90 -21.87 -12.58
C ASP A 48 -3.75 -22.55 -13.96
N ASP A 49 -4.73 -23.36 -14.36
CA ASP A 49 -4.83 -23.99 -15.69
C ASP A 49 -5.27 -23.01 -16.80
N VAL A 50 -5.89 -21.89 -16.42
CA VAL A 50 -6.34 -20.83 -17.32
C VAL A 50 -5.36 -19.66 -17.35
N GLU A 51 -4.95 -19.16 -16.19
CA GLU A 51 -3.96 -18.09 -16.04
C GLU A 51 -2.84 -18.55 -15.11
N PRO A 52 -1.55 -18.35 -15.48
CA PRO A 52 -0.46 -18.74 -14.60
C PRO A 52 -0.53 -17.96 -13.29
N MET A 53 -0.33 -18.67 -12.17
CA MET A 53 -0.26 -18.05 -10.85
C MET A 53 0.82 -16.95 -10.85
N PRO A 54 0.54 -15.76 -10.27
CA PRO A 54 1.54 -14.72 -10.12
C PRO A 54 2.77 -15.21 -9.36
N ALA A 55 3.93 -14.64 -9.67
CA ALA A 55 5.16 -14.95 -8.94
C ALA A 55 5.00 -14.57 -7.46
N TYR A 56 5.25 -15.53 -6.58
CA TYR A 56 5.27 -15.34 -5.14
C TYR A 56 6.66 -15.62 -4.58
N TYR A 57 7.18 -14.67 -3.81
CA TYR A 57 8.47 -14.78 -3.14
C TYR A 57 8.29 -14.86 -1.62
N PRO A 58 9.25 -15.43 -0.88
CA PRO A 58 9.27 -15.32 0.57
C PRO A 58 9.35 -13.85 1.04
N ALA A 59 8.81 -13.56 2.23
CA ALA A 59 8.78 -12.20 2.78
C ALA A 59 10.18 -11.57 2.91
N GLU A 60 11.21 -12.37 3.23
CA GLU A 60 12.59 -11.90 3.23
C GLU A 60 13.08 -11.36 1.87
N VAL A 61 12.60 -11.91 0.74
CA VAL A 61 12.98 -11.44 -0.60
C VAL A 61 12.35 -10.09 -0.90
N TYR A 62 11.06 -9.90 -0.59
CA TYR A 62 10.43 -8.59 -0.76
C TYR A 62 11.06 -7.50 0.10
N ARG A 63 11.51 -7.85 1.31
CA ARG A 63 12.25 -6.94 2.18
C ARG A 63 13.62 -6.62 1.61
N ALA A 64 14.37 -7.64 1.20
CA ALA A 64 15.67 -7.46 0.60
C ALA A 64 15.61 -6.61 -0.68
N LEU A 65 14.57 -6.77 -1.51
CA LEU A 65 14.35 -5.94 -2.70
C LEU A 65 14.18 -4.46 -2.35
N TYR A 66 13.46 -4.15 -1.27
CA TYR A 66 13.37 -2.78 -0.77
C TYR A 66 14.70 -2.32 -0.15
N ASP A 67 15.32 -3.15 0.68
CA ASP A 67 16.56 -2.82 1.36
C ASP A 67 17.73 -2.64 0.36
N LEU A 68 17.65 -3.22 -0.84
CA LEU A 68 18.62 -3.05 -1.92
C LEU A 68 18.66 -1.59 -2.40
N GLU A 69 17.51 -0.93 -2.47
CA GLU A 69 17.39 0.50 -2.83
C GLU A 69 18.19 1.39 -1.86
N ILE A 70 18.13 1.07 -0.57
CA ILE A 70 18.79 1.83 0.51
C ILE A 70 20.17 1.30 0.89
N GLY A 71 20.66 0.27 0.20
CA GLY A 71 22.00 -0.31 0.43
C GLY A 71 22.12 -1.19 1.69
N GLU A 72 21.01 -1.68 2.22
CA GLU A 72 20.93 -2.50 3.45
C GLU A 72 20.56 -3.97 3.18
N ALA A 73 20.44 -4.38 1.92
CA ALA A 73 20.06 -5.75 1.56
C ALA A 73 21.05 -6.81 2.10
N PRO A 74 20.55 -7.91 2.70
CA PRO A 74 21.38 -9.04 3.10
C PRO A 74 22.11 -9.66 1.90
N GLU A 75 23.42 -9.90 2.05
CA GLU A 75 24.28 -10.43 0.98
C GLU A 75 23.78 -11.79 0.44
N ASN A 76 23.21 -12.62 1.33
CA ASN A 76 22.67 -13.94 0.97
C ASN A 76 21.36 -13.90 0.17
N LEU A 77 20.71 -12.74 0.04
CA LEU A 77 19.48 -12.56 -0.75
C LEU A 77 19.69 -11.65 -1.97
N ARG A 78 20.92 -11.15 -2.15
CA ARG A 78 21.25 -10.20 -3.19
C ARG A 78 21.12 -10.81 -4.58
N GLU A 79 21.59 -12.04 -4.78
CA GLU A 79 21.47 -12.76 -6.05
C GLU A 79 20.00 -12.97 -6.44
N ASP A 80 19.14 -13.31 -5.49
CA ASP A 80 17.70 -13.45 -5.73
C ASP A 80 17.06 -12.11 -6.14
N CYS A 81 17.43 -11.01 -5.46
CA CYS A 81 16.93 -9.68 -5.80
C CYS A 81 17.39 -9.23 -7.19
N GLU A 82 18.67 -9.44 -7.52
CA GLU A 82 19.24 -9.11 -8.82
C GLU A 82 18.60 -9.94 -9.94
N ALA A 83 18.32 -11.23 -9.70
CA ALA A 83 17.60 -12.07 -10.65
C ALA A 83 16.17 -11.57 -10.90
N ILE A 84 15.43 -11.16 -9.87
CA ILE A 84 14.10 -10.58 -10.02
C ILE A 84 14.16 -9.28 -10.82
N ILE A 85 15.09 -8.37 -10.48
CA ILE A 85 15.27 -7.11 -11.20
C ILE A 85 15.63 -7.35 -12.66
N ALA A 86 16.46 -8.36 -12.95
CA ALA A 86 16.80 -8.73 -14.32
C ALA A 86 15.60 -9.26 -15.12
N ASP A 87 14.66 -9.94 -14.48
CA ASP A 87 13.45 -10.50 -15.11
C ASP A 87 12.38 -9.42 -15.36
N ILE A 88 12.02 -8.64 -14.34
CA ILE A 88 10.88 -7.70 -14.42
C ILE A 88 11.29 -6.24 -14.70
N GLY A 89 12.57 -5.92 -14.54
CA GLY A 89 13.11 -4.57 -14.61
C GLY A 89 13.05 -3.82 -13.28
N GLU A 90 14.02 -2.93 -13.06
CA GLU A 90 14.19 -2.15 -11.83
C GLU A 90 12.93 -1.35 -11.46
N ASP A 91 12.36 -0.59 -12.41
CA ASP A 91 11.14 0.19 -12.17
C ASP A 91 9.96 -0.65 -11.65
N LYS A 92 9.79 -1.86 -12.20
CA LYS A 92 8.70 -2.76 -11.78
C LYS A 92 9.00 -3.38 -10.42
N ALA A 93 10.25 -3.78 -10.17
CA ALA A 93 10.69 -4.25 -8.87
C ALA A 93 10.47 -3.17 -7.79
N MET A 94 10.79 -1.93 -8.10
CA MET A 94 10.54 -0.79 -7.20
C MET A 94 9.05 -0.57 -6.94
N ARG A 95 8.22 -0.57 -7.99
CA ARG A 95 6.75 -0.48 -7.84
C ARG A 95 6.18 -1.63 -7.03
N MET A 96 6.77 -2.82 -7.13
CA MET A 96 6.34 -4.00 -6.39
C MET A 96 6.49 -3.80 -4.88
N VAL A 97 7.58 -3.19 -4.42
CA VAL A 97 7.90 -3.11 -2.98
C VAL A 97 7.70 -1.73 -2.35
N SER A 98 7.73 -0.66 -3.15
CA SER A 98 7.81 0.73 -2.65
C SER A 98 6.62 1.62 -2.96
N PHE A 99 5.75 1.25 -3.90
CA PHE A 99 4.70 2.15 -4.38
C PHE A 99 3.29 1.59 -4.13
N VAL A 100 2.39 2.48 -3.76
CA VAL A 100 0.94 2.25 -3.84
C VAL A 100 0.50 2.52 -5.27
N ARG A 101 -0.25 1.59 -5.86
CA ARG A 101 -1.00 1.84 -7.09
C ARG A 101 -2.41 2.31 -6.73
N VAL A 102 -2.83 3.43 -7.30
CA VAL A 102 -4.20 3.93 -7.22
C VAL A 102 -4.79 3.85 -8.63
N THR A 103 -5.81 3.02 -8.81
CA THR A 103 -6.52 2.88 -10.09
C THR A 103 -7.85 3.64 -9.98
N TYR A 104 -8.07 4.59 -10.88
CA TYR A 104 -9.27 5.43 -10.93
C TYR A 104 -10.39 4.79 -11.77
N ASP A 105 -11.60 5.33 -11.66
CA ASP A 105 -12.81 4.89 -12.37
C ASP A 105 -12.71 4.95 -13.91
N GLN A 106 -11.75 5.71 -14.44
CA GLN A 106 -11.44 5.79 -15.88
C GLN A 106 -10.37 4.78 -16.33
N GLY A 107 -9.84 3.96 -15.42
CA GLY A 107 -8.78 2.99 -15.69
C GLY A 107 -7.37 3.58 -15.71
N GLU A 108 -7.20 4.85 -15.31
CA GLU A 108 -5.90 5.48 -15.13
C GLU A 108 -5.23 4.96 -13.85
N ASP A 109 -3.93 4.66 -13.94
CA ASP A 109 -3.11 4.22 -12.81
C ASP A 109 -2.14 5.32 -12.38
N GLU A 110 -2.13 5.60 -11.08
CA GLU A 110 -1.11 6.42 -10.44
C GLU A 110 -0.27 5.59 -9.47
N TRP A 111 1.05 5.76 -9.56
CA TRP A 111 2.01 5.13 -8.67
C TRP A 111 2.56 6.17 -7.72
N ASN A 112 2.39 5.95 -6.42
CA ASN A 112 2.75 6.91 -5.37
C ASN A 112 3.69 6.24 -4.37
N PHE A 113 4.77 6.91 -3.98
CA PHE A 113 5.71 6.35 -3.03
C PHE A 113 5.04 6.10 -1.68
N PHE A 114 5.24 4.92 -1.11
CA PHE A 114 4.49 4.48 0.06
C PHE A 114 5.24 4.79 1.35
N ASP A 115 5.03 5.98 1.91
CA ASP A 115 5.69 6.45 3.13
C ASP A 115 4.88 6.17 4.42
N GLU A 116 5.40 6.63 5.57
CA GLU A 116 4.75 6.49 6.87
C GLU A 116 3.41 7.24 6.95
N VAL A 117 3.29 8.40 6.29
CA VAL A 117 2.06 9.21 6.27
C VAL A 117 0.97 8.45 5.55
N ALA A 118 1.25 8.00 4.32
CA ALA A 118 0.37 7.14 3.55
C ALA A 118 0.01 5.87 4.35
N ALA A 119 0.97 5.20 4.98
CA ALA A 119 0.70 4.00 5.78
C ALA A 119 -0.31 4.24 6.91
N SER A 120 -0.23 5.39 7.60
CA SER A 120 -1.17 5.75 8.66
C SER A 120 -2.61 5.95 8.14
N ILE A 121 -2.72 6.50 6.94
CA ILE A 121 -3.99 6.74 6.25
C ILE A 121 -4.60 5.44 5.77
N PHE A 122 -3.79 4.59 5.14
CA PHE A 122 -4.20 3.25 4.73
C PHE A 122 -4.58 2.36 5.90
N PHE A 123 -3.95 2.52 7.06
CA PHE A 123 -4.41 1.88 8.30
C PHE A 123 -5.82 2.35 8.67
N GLY A 124 -6.07 3.66 8.63
CA GLY A 124 -7.39 4.24 8.83
C GLY A 124 -8.42 3.74 7.82
N MET A 125 -8.04 3.63 6.54
CA MET A 125 -8.90 3.09 5.48
C MET A 125 -9.16 1.59 5.61
N LYS A 126 -8.17 0.78 5.99
CA LYS A 126 -8.36 -0.65 6.26
C LYS A 126 -9.32 -0.85 7.42
N ALA A 127 -9.21 -0.03 8.47
CA ALA A 127 -10.19 0.02 9.53
C ALA A 127 -11.55 0.50 8.99
N ALA A 128 -11.61 1.56 8.20
CA ALA A 128 -12.84 2.15 7.67
C ALA A 128 -13.52 1.31 6.57
N ALA A 129 -12.81 0.40 5.89
CA ALA A 129 -13.42 -0.62 5.04
C ALA A 129 -14.38 -1.51 5.84
N ILE A 130 -14.19 -1.58 7.17
CA ILE A 130 -15.11 -2.21 8.12
C ILE A 130 -16.23 -1.22 8.55
N PHE A 131 -15.98 0.10 8.56
CA PHE A 131 -16.87 1.12 9.14
C PHE A 131 -17.62 2.01 8.15
N GLN A 132 -17.48 1.79 6.84
CA GLN A 132 -18.01 2.61 5.74
C GLN A 132 -17.27 3.95 5.57
N VAL A 133 -16.74 4.20 4.37
CA VAL A 133 -16.08 5.47 4.03
C VAL A 133 -17.14 6.49 3.59
N PRO A 134 -17.18 7.70 4.20
CA PRO A 134 -18.12 8.75 3.78
C PRO A 134 -17.93 9.14 2.31
N PRO A 135 -19.00 9.50 1.58
CA PRO A 135 -18.87 10.12 0.26
C PRO A 135 -18.05 11.41 0.31
N HIS A 136 -17.44 11.77 -0.83
CA HIS A 136 -16.65 13.00 -0.99
C HIS A 136 -15.42 13.07 -0.08
N THR A 137 -14.90 11.91 0.34
CA THR A 137 -13.69 11.81 1.16
C THR A 137 -12.45 11.89 0.28
N PHE A 138 -11.50 12.72 0.69
CA PHE A 138 -10.16 12.77 0.11
C PHE A 138 -9.17 12.10 1.06
N THR A 139 -8.22 11.35 0.48
CA THR A 139 -7.17 10.67 1.25
C THR A 139 -5.80 11.06 0.71
N GLU A 140 -4.84 11.35 1.58
CA GLU A 140 -3.46 11.60 1.13
C GLU A 140 -2.86 10.30 0.58
N ILE A 141 -2.25 10.38 -0.60
CA ILE A 141 -1.65 9.24 -1.31
C ILE A 141 -0.14 9.41 -1.50
N GLU A 142 0.37 10.63 -1.35
CA GLU A 142 1.80 10.95 -1.45
C GLU A 142 2.09 12.22 -0.64
N SER A 143 3.22 12.21 0.08
CA SER A 143 3.78 13.36 0.78
C SER A 143 5.24 13.55 0.35
N GLU A 144 5.61 14.74 -0.09
CA GLU A 144 6.99 15.09 -0.46
C GLU A 144 7.48 16.23 0.44
N GLY A 145 8.19 15.86 1.52
CA GLY A 145 9.01 16.75 2.33
C GLY A 145 8.31 17.95 2.98
N TYR A 146 7.10 17.80 3.54
CA TYR A 146 6.28 18.89 4.11
C TYR A 146 5.83 20.00 3.13
N TYR A 147 6.34 20.03 1.90
CA TYR A 147 6.07 21.10 0.93
C TYR A 147 4.99 20.73 -0.10
N ARG A 148 4.74 19.44 -0.30
CA ARG A 148 3.74 18.95 -1.24
C ARG A 148 3.03 17.73 -0.65
N ALA A 149 1.71 17.73 -0.75
CA ALA A 149 0.86 16.58 -0.47
C ALA A 149 -0.10 16.38 -1.65
N ARG A 150 -0.36 15.13 -2.01
CA ARG A 150 -1.36 14.76 -3.02
C ARG A 150 -2.47 13.97 -2.39
N TYR A 151 -3.69 14.28 -2.80
CA TYR A 151 -4.89 13.67 -2.29
C TYR A 151 -5.67 13.01 -3.42
N ALA A 152 -6.12 11.77 -3.20
CA ALA A 152 -7.06 11.10 -4.08
C ALA A 152 -8.50 11.32 -3.58
N ASN A 153 -9.40 11.69 -4.50
CA ASN A 153 -10.83 11.66 -4.23
C ASN A 153 -11.31 10.19 -4.24
N LEU A 154 -11.69 9.66 -3.08
CA LEU A 154 -12.10 8.27 -2.93
C LEU A 154 -13.39 7.95 -3.68
N ASP A 155 -14.18 8.96 -4.06
CA ASP A 155 -15.33 8.75 -4.92
C ASP A 155 -14.94 8.29 -6.32
N HIS A 156 -13.72 8.55 -6.78
CA HIS A 156 -13.22 8.20 -8.12
C HIS A 156 -12.17 7.10 -8.12
N VAL A 157 -11.81 6.58 -6.95
CA VAL A 157 -10.86 5.47 -6.84
C VAL A 157 -11.63 4.15 -6.92
N ALA A 158 -11.24 3.30 -7.87
CA ALA A 158 -11.73 1.94 -8.03
C ALA A 158 -10.96 0.97 -7.13
N VAL A 159 -9.63 1.03 -7.18
CA VAL A 159 -8.74 0.09 -6.50
C VAL A 159 -7.52 0.81 -5.94
N MET A 160 -7.07 0.40 -4.75
CA MET A 160 -5.74 0.74 -4.22
C MET A 160 -4.98 -0.54 -3.92
N GLU A 161 -3.76 -0.67 -4.45
CA GLU A 161 -2.87 -1.79 -4.19
C GLU A 161 -1.65 -1.33 -3.42
N ILE A 162 -1.40 -1.97 -2.28
CA ILE A 162 -0.40 -1.54 -1.30
C ILE A 162 0.60 -2.69 -1.10
N PRO A 163 1.91 -2.47 -1.17
CA PRO A 163 2.90 -3.51 -0.85
C PRO A 163 2.72 -3.97 0.61
N SER A 164 2.32 -5.23 0.81
CA SER A 164 1.86 -5.73 2.11
C SER A 164 2.98 -5.78 3.15
N ASP A 165 4.16 -6.30 2.79
CA ASP A 165 5.31 -6.31 3.70
C ASP A 165 5.71 -4.89 4.14
N ARG A 166 5.74 -3.94 3.20
CA ARG A 166 6.05 -2.54 3.52
C ARG A 166 5.00 -1.93 4.42
N TYR A 167 3.72 -2.17 4.15
CA TYR A 167 2.61 -1.73 5.01
C TYR A 167 2.79 -2.25 6.42
N HIS A 168 3.08 -3.55 6.55
CA HIS A 168 3.30 -4.16 7.84
C HIS A 168 4.52 -3.60 8.55
N ARG A 169 5.61 -3.28 7.84
CA ARG A 169 6.80 -2.64 8.41
C ARG A 169 6.49 -1.24 8.95
N LEU A 170 5.85 -0.39 8.14
CA LEU A 170 5.51 0.99 8.50
C LEU A 170 4.45 1.07 9.61
N THR A 171 3.59 0.05 9.74
CA THR A 171 2.56 -0.01 10.79
C THR A 171 2.97 -0.82 12.02
N ARG A 172 4.19 -1.42 12.05
CA ARG A 172 4.67 -2.29 13.13
C ARG A 172 5.18 -1.57 14.39
N THR A 173 4.71 -0.37 14.75
CA THR A 173 4.93 0.17 16.12
C THR A 173 4.05 1.40 16.44
N ARG A 174 2.97 1.21 17.21
CA ARG A 174 2.46 2.20 18.18
C ARG A 174 2.67 1.64 19.58
N GLY A 175 3.93 1.42 19.93
CA GLY A 175 4.34 0.69 21.14
C GLY A 175 5.60 1.23 21.81
N THR A 176 5.97 2.48 21.57
CA THR A 176 6.89 3.23 22.44
C THR A 176 6.69 4.71 22.16
N PRO A 177 6.25 5.52 23.14
CA PRO A 177 6.31 6.97 22.98
C PRO A 177 7.80 7.32 22.94
N THR A 178 8.31 7.71 21.78
CA THR A 178 9.56 8.46 21.73
C THR A 178 9.38 9.67 22.63
N HIS A 179 10.08 9.64 23.77
CA HIS A 179 10.21 10.76 24.68
C HIS A 179 10.44 12.03 23.86
N PHE A 180 9.44 12.90 23.83
CA PHE A 180 9.70 14.33 23.71
C PHE A 180 10.67 14.65 24.86
N LYS A 181 11.95 14.87 24.54
CA LYS A 181 12.86 15.59 25.44
C LYS A 181 12.36 17.04 25.43
N PRO A 182 11.74 17.56 26.51
CA PRO A 182 11.58 18.99 26.61
C PRO A 182 12.98 19.60 26.66
N ALA A 183 13.22 20.60 25.83
CA ALA A 183 14.43 21.40 25.86
C ALA A 183 14.63 21.93 27.29
N LEU A 184 15.64 21.43 27.98
CA LEU A 184 16.05 21.94 29.30
C LEU A 184 16.69 23.30 29.05
N GLY A 185 15.91 24.37 29.23
CA GLY A 185 16.34 25.71 28.84
C GLY A 185 15.63 26.83 29.58
N SER A 186 15.52 26.77 30.91
CA SER A 186 15.47 27.99 31.72
C SER A 186 15.87 27.74 33.17
N ARG A 187 17.16 27.89 33.48
CA ARG A 187 17.58 28.31 34.83
C ARG A 187 17.84 29.81 34.76
N HIS A 188 16.87 30.60 35.19
CA HIS A 188 17.15 31.92 35.74
C HIS A 188 16.79 31.88 37.23
N SER A 189 17.87 31.98 38.00
CA SER A 189 17.92 32.13 39.43
C SER A 189 17.07 33.30 39.93
N ARG A 190 16.30 33.07 40.98
CA ARG A 190 15.92 34.11 41.92
C ARG A 190 16.07 33.60 43.34
N ASN A 191 16.65 34.48 44.16
CA ASN A 191 16.69 34.51 45.62
C ASN A 191 17.91 33.84 46.28
N GLN A 192 18.96 34.64 46.46
CA GLN A 192 19.31 35.17 47.78
C GLN A 192 19.50 36.69 47.69
#